data_AF-A0A7S4W6Z8-F1
#
_entry.id   AF-A0A7S4W6Z8-F1
#
_cell.length_a   1.000
_cell.length_b   1.000
_cell.length_c   1.000
_cell.angle_alpha   90.00
_cell.angle_beta   90.00
_cell.angle_gamma   90.00
#
_symmetry.space_group_name_H-M   'P 1'
#
loop_
_entity.id
_entity.type
_entity.pdbx_description
1 polymer ?
#
loop_
_entity_poly.entity_id
_entity_poly.type
_entity_poly.pdbx_seq_one_letter_code
_entity_poly.pdbx_strand_id
1 'polypeptide(L)'
;MYPESKTMAPVAPRAPITLSKPSQPPSQCRFFARRRTLVQAASAPAKTEKEASSEDPVAVSTRHAVRALSGLARQLCVLLAQPEMDCEELRSLNFSCIRTREQFVRSYHEDPDFLSEVESVLVLNVGRAFHAALDCFRLLDELPSVPPSIAVLLFPGEQRTEALEEECELIRNLFELGADDVIILPGSQTLTRHRMQTAILRSELTAIKAAEVIAREAERVKKRQSRSLQELSQKYLWELPGAVLQGIPPMDDTSVDGGDSTKVGGYLLTSRLGAGSFGAVFKVGHPKHGDRALKVLEKDSMKTVCQLFAVNRELSIMLNIAPHPNIVQAFEAFHTPSSIALVMEYSGELNLRSFTLKALKGSGEKVLPCDTVFRFSRQAAAGLAHLHYFRVCHRDLKPKNFVISNEGTVLKLTDFGLSCLSFGPHQRLLHMCGSLPFIAPEVLSLQHDWQVDVGGYDGFAADVWSLGVNFVELVHGMYTIERLLGWAPQPPLDVKQQLRDLECFPSVWQSTPKMHVPRLQTIVDSIFVLQPDRRCTIEWIVGSDGLCIDGADQCPFHRCSSVSPRGER
;
A
#
# COMPACT_ATOMS: atom_id res chain seq x y z
N MET A 1 -18.84 -2.76 48.54
CA MET A 1 -18.13 -4.04 48.54
C MET A 1 -17.89 -4.46 47.09
N TYR A 2 -16.72 -4.15 46.57
CA TYR A 2 -16.15 -4.70 45.33
C TYR A 2 -14.85 -5.40 45.75
N PRO A 3 -14.55 -6.61 45.25
CA PRO A 3 -13.37 -7.35 45.68
C PRO A 3 -12.09 -6.82 45.04
N GLU A 4 -11.02 -6.88 45.84
CA GLU A 4 -9.71 -6.28 45.65
C GLU A 4 -8.90 -6.84 44.48
N SER A 5 -8.22 -5.93 43.79
CA SER A 5 -7.19 -6.17 42.79
C SER A 5 -5.92 -6.74 43.41
N LYS A 6 -5.46 -7.91 42.94
CA LYS A 6 -4.11 -8.42 43.23
C LYS A 6 -3.05 -7.57 42.53
N THR A 7 -2.19 -6.96 43.33
CA THR A 7 -0.97 -6.25 42.94
C THR A 7 0.11 -7.23 42.48
N MET A 8 0.69 -7.01 41.29
CA MET A 8 1.94 -7.66 40.86
C MET A 8 3.14 -6.81 41.31
N ALA A 9 4.13 -7.47 41.91
CA ALA A 9 5.37 -6.89 42.40
C ALA A 9 6.31 -6.43 41.26
N PRO A 10 7.18 -5.43 41.49
CA PRO A 10 8.08 -4.88 40.48
C PRO A 10 9.29 -5.82 40.25
N VAL A 11 9.59 -6.10 38.98
CA VAL A 11 10.77 -6.86 38.55
C VAL A 11 11.96 -5.91 38.46
N ALA A 12 13.04 -6.23 39.19
CA ALA A 12 14.30 -5.48 39.18
C ALA A 12 15.06 -5.59 37.84
N PRO A 13 15.84 -4.57 37.43
CA PRO A 13 16.57 -4.58 36.17
C PRO A 13 17.79 -5.52 36.25
N ARG A 14 17.91 -6.44 35.28
CA ARG A 14 19.11 -7.30 35.12
C ARG A 14 20.26 -6.50 34.50
N ALA A 15 21.46 -6.70 35.05
CA ALA A 15 22.73 -6.13 34.61
C ALA A 15 23.13 -6.55 33.17
N PRO A 16 23.93 -5.75 32.45
CA PRO A 16 24.36 -6.05 31.09
C PRO A 16 25.40 -7.17 31.07
N ILE A 17 25.16 -8.18 30.24
CA ILE A 17 26.08 -9.28 29.96
C ILE A 17 27.18 -8.77 29.02
N THR A 18 28.41 -8.72 29.51
CA THR A 18 29.62 -8.50 28.71
C THR A 18 29.96 -9.78 27.94
N LEU A 19 29.78 -9.76 26.61
CA LEU A 19 30.23 -10.84 25.72
C LEU A 19 31.72 -10.64 25.38
N SER A 20 32.55 -11.56 25.84
CA SER A 20 33.93 -11.74 25.38
C SER A 20 33.97 -12.04 23.87
N LYS A 21 34.93 -11.42 23.16
CA LYS A 21 35.21 -11.65 21.73
C LYS A 21 35.37 -13.15 21.42
N PRO A 22 34.74 -13.68 20.35
CA PRO A 22 35.03 -15.04 19.91
C PRO A 22 36.30 -15.08 19.04
N SER A 23 37.08 -16.13 19.25
CA SER A 23 38.14 -16.65 18.37
C SER A 23 37.63 -16.89 16.94
N GLN A 24 38.56 -16.88 15.97
CA GLN A 24 38.31 -17.05 14.54
C GLN A 24 37.31 -18.18 14.19
N PRO A 25 36.48 -18.02 13.15
CA PRO A 25 35.46 -19.00 12.80
C PRO A 25 36.04 -20.14 11.93
N PRO A 26 35.44 -21.34 11.97
CA PRO A 26 35.85 -22.49 11.15
C PRO A 26 35.59 -22.26 9.66
N SER A 27 36.31 -22.98 8.79
CA SER A 27 36.32 -22.86 7.32
C SER A 27 34.94 -22.86 6.64
N GLN A 28 33.91 -23.50 7.22
CA GLN A 28 32.53 -23.44 6.74
C GLN A 28 31.88 -22.05 6.83
N CYS A 29 32.40 -21.13 7.65
CA CYS A 29 31.90 -19.75 7.75
C CYS A 29 32.37 -18.83 6.61
N ARG A 30 33.43 -19.17 5.86
CA ARG A 30 33.84 -18.40 4.67
C ARG A 30 32.83 -18.56 3.52
N PHE A 31 32.22 -19.74 3.39
CA PHE A 31 31.16 -20.04 2.42
C PHE A 31 29.90 -19.20 2.66
N PHE A 32 29.48 -19.04 3.92
CA PHE A 32 28.31 -18.22 4.28
C PHE A 32 28.57 -16.71 4.20
N ALA A 33 29.80 -16.25 4.46
CA ALA A 33 30.14 -14.83 4.39
C ALA A 33 30.14 -14.28 2.95
N ARG A 34 30.60 -15.06 1.95
CA ARG A 34 30.58 -14.67 0.53
C ARG A 34 29.18 -14.73 -0.11
N ARG A 35 28.29 -15.63 0.35
CA ARG A 35 26.91 -15.74 -0.15
C ARG A 35 25.89 -14.82 0.52
N ARG A 36 26.16 -14.31 1.74
CA ARG A 36 25.26 -13.34 2.40
C ARG A 36 25.07 -12.08 1.55
N THR A 37 26.09 -11.68 0.80
CA THR A 37 26.07 -10.58 -0.16
C THR A 37 25.18 -10.86 -1.38
N LEU A 38 25.11 -12.11 -1.85
CA LEU A 38 24.30 -12.52 -3.00
C LEU A 38 22.80 -12.69 -2.67
N VAL A 39 22.47 -13.17 -1.47
CA VAL A 39 21.06 -13.35 -1.05
C VAL A 39 20.45 -12.04 -0.54
N GLN A 40 21.23 -11.16 0.10
CA GLN A 40 20.70 -9.86 0.57
C GLN A 40 20.49 -8.85 -0.57
N ALA A 41 21.22 -8.95 -1.68
CA ALA A 41 21.02 -8.09 -2.86
C ALA A 41 19.71 -8.40 -3.62
N ALA A 42 19.26 -9.66 -3.61
CA ALA A 42 18.02 -10.08 -4.28
C ALA A 42 16.73 -9.74 -3.49
N SER A 43 16.84 -9.36 -2.21
CA SER A 43 15.71 -9.04 -1.34
C SER A 43 15.55 -7.54 -1.01
N ALA A 44 16.39 -6.67 -1.55
CA ALA A 44 16.27 -5.22 -1.31
C ALA A 44 15.24 -4.59 -2.26
N PRO A 45 14.32 -3.73 -1.78
CA PRO A 45 13.47 -2.94 -2.66
C PRO A 45 14.36 -1.97 -3.47
N ALA A 46 13.94 -1.68 -4.71
CA ALA A 46 14.65 -0.80 -5.64
C ALA A 46 15.13 0.47 -4.92
N LYS A 47 16.44 0.55 -4.66
CA LYS A 47 17.07 1.77 -4.17
C LYS A 47 17.18 2.75 -5.34
N THR A 48 16.78 3.98 -5.09
CA THR A 48 16.97 5.14 -5.96
C THR A 48 18.43 5.30 -6.40
N GLU A 49 18.66 5.81 -7.62
CA GLU A 49 19.91 5.94 -8.40
C GLU A 49 21.14 6.62 -7.73
N LYS A 50 21.21 6.79 -6.41
CA LYS A 50 22.33 7.45 -5.72
C LYS A 50 23.16 6.57 -4.76
N GLU A 51 22.90 5.28 -4.68
CA GLU A 51 23.74 4.34 -3.92
C GLU A 51 24.08 3.08 -4.75
N ALA A 52 24.76 3.27 -5.89
CA ALA A 52 25.33 2.17 -6.66
C ALA A 52 26.86 2.20 -6.54
N SER A 53 27.39 1.67 -5.44
CA SER A 53 28.84 1.43 -5.28
C SER A 53 29.19 0.04 -4.73
N SER A 54 28.23 -0.88 -4.61
CA SER A 54 28.53 -2.29 -4.34
C SER A 54 28.43 -3.08 -5.65
N GLU A 55 29.57 -3.37 -6.27
CA GLU A 55 29.61 -4.20 -7.49
C GLU A 55 29.14 -5.63 -7.20
N ASP A 56 28.36 -6.20 -8.12
CA ASP A 56 27.83 -7.56 -8.06
C ASP A 56 28.99 -8.58 -8.02
N PRO A 57 29.07 -9.47 -7.01
CA PRO A 57 30.17 -10.43 -6.86
C PRO A 57 30.40 -11.32 -8.09
N VAL A 58 29.33 -11.66 -8.83
CA VAL A 58 29.44 -12.45 -10.07
C VAL A 58 30.08 -11.62 -11.18
N ALA A 59 29.67 -10.35 -11.31
CA ALA A 59 30.29 -9.42 -12.25
C ALA A 59 31.76 -9.14 -11.91
N VAL A 60 32.14 -9.20 -10.63
CA VAL A 60 33.52 -9.00 -10.17
C VAL A 60 34.41 -10.19 -10.55
N SER A 61 33.98 -11.44 -10.33
CA SER A 61 34.77 -12.64 -10.68
C SER A 61 35.02 -12.76 -12.19
N THR A 62 33.96 -12.59 -12.98
CA THR A 62 34.05 -12.67 -14.45
C THR A 62 34.86 -11.51 -15.05
N ARG A 63 34.76 -10.29 -14.50
CA ARG A 63 35.63 -9.16 -14.93
C ARG A 63 37.11 -9.38 -14.63
N HIS A 64 37.46 -10.04 -13.51
CA HIS A 64 38.85 -10.36 -13.20
C HIS A 64 39.41 -11.40 -14.18
N ALA A 65 38.63 -12.44 -14.51
CA ALA A 65 38.98 -13.40 -15.57
C ALA A 65 39.17 -12.70 -16.93
N VAL A 66 38.26 -11.80 -17.31
CA VAL A 66 38.35 -11.01 -18.55
C VAL A 66 39.60 -10.13 -18.57
N ARG A 67 39.86 -9.36 -17.50
CA ARG A 67 41.02 -8.45 -17.38
C ARG A 67 42.35 -9.19 -17.41
N ALA A 68 42.41 -10.31 -16.68
CA ALA A 68 43.53 -11.24 -16.71
C ALA A 68 43.86 -11.65 -18.15
N LEU A 69 42.86 -12.12 -18.88
CA LEU A 69 43.06 -12.81 -20.15
C LEU A 69 43.06 -11.87 -21.36
N SER A 70 42.58 -10.63 -21.19
CA SER A 70 42.66 -9.58 -22.20
C SER A 70 44.05 -8.94 -22.30
N GLY A 71 44.97 -9.23 -21.36
CA GLY A 71 46.29 -8.59 -21.26
C GLY A 71 46.24 -7.19 -20.61
N LEU A 72 45.17 -6.90 -19.86
CA LEU A 72 45.02 -5.66 -19.09
C LEU A 72 45.50 -5.81 -17.65
N ALA A 73 45.61 -7.05 -17.14
CA ALA A 73 46.21 -7.36 -15.85
C ALA A 73 47.74 -7.26 -15.90
N ARG A 74 48.36 -6.72 -14.85
CA ARG A 74 49.82 -6.56 -14.79
C ARG A 74 50.55 -7.82 -14.30
N GLN A 75 49.90 -8.67 -13.49
CA GLN A 75 50.50 -9.91 -12.97
C GLN A 75 49.46 -11.04 -12.81
N LEU A 76 49.73 -12.20 -13.42
CA LEU A 76 48.96 -13.44 -13.37
C LEU A 76 49.83 -14.65 -13.07
N CYS A 77 49.39 -15.50 -12.14
CA CYS A 77 50.02 -16.78 -11.86
C CYS A 77 49.21 -17.91 -12.51
N VAL A 78 49.86 -18.70 -13.36
CA VAL A 78 49.27 -19.88 -13.99
C VAL A 78 49.82 -21.13 -13.31
N LEU A 79 48.93 -21.87 -12.66
CA LEU A 79 49.22 -23.13 -12.01
C LEU A 79 48.81 -24.28 -12.94
N LEU A 80 49.79 -25.00 -13.47
CA LEU A 80 49.57 -26.19 -14.27
C LEU A 80 49.26 -27.35 -13.33
N ALA A 81 48.04 -27.89 -13.45
CA ALA A 81 47.63 -29.07 -12.68
C ALA A 81 48.43 -30.32 -13.09
N GLN A 82 48.99 -30.34 -14.31
CA GLN A 82 49.76 -31.46 -14.85
C GLN A 82 51.11 -30.97 -15.42
N PRO A 83 52.23 -31.66 -15.11
CA PRO A 83 53.58 -31.21 -15.51
C PRO A 83 53.91 -31.44 -16.99
N GLU A 84 53.18 -32.32 -17.69
CA GLU A 84 53.43 -32.72 -19.09
C GLU A 84 52.82 -31.77 -20.13
N MET A 85 52.21 -30.67 -19.70
CA MET A 85 51.59 -29.71 -20.59
C MET A 85 52.65 -28.87 -21.32
N ASP A 86 52.92 -29.18 -22.59
CA ASP A 86 53.76 -28.34 -23.44
C ASP A 86 52.99 -27.08 -23.84
N CYS A 87 53.53 -25.92 -23.47
CA CYS A 87 52.81 -24.66 -23.43
C CYS A 87 53.57 -23.53 -24.13
N GLU A 88 54.16 -23.81 -25.30
CA GLU A 88 54.76 -22.76 -26.14
C GLU A 88 53.78 -21.63 -26.45
N GLU A 89 52.48 -21.93 -26.60
CA GLU A 89 51.43 -20.94 -26.82
C GLU A 89 51.06 -20.13 -25.57
N LEU A 90 51.20 -20.66 -24.34
CA LEU A 90 50.97 -19.87 -23.11
C LEU A 90 52.01 -18.75 -22.94
N ARG A 91 53.22 -18.94 -23.46
CA ARG A 91 54.27 -17.91 -23.45
C ARG A 91 53.88 -16.69 -24.29
N SER A 92 53.01 -16.87 -25.28
CA SER A 92 52.47 -15.78 -26.11
C SER A 92 51.39 -14.94 -25.41
N LEU A 93 50.82 -15.44 -24.30
CA LEU A 93 49.75 -14.79 -23.54
C LEU A 93 50.26 -13.82 -22.47
N ASN A 94 51.59 -13.66 -22.35
CA ASN A 94 52.26 -12.68 -21.49
C ASN A 94 51.87 -12.80 -19.99
N PHE A 95 51.71 -14.03 -19.49
CA PHE A 95 51.49 -14.30 -18.06
C PHE A 95 52.77 -14.02 -17.26
N SER A 96 52.64 -13.50 -16.04
CA SER A 96 53.82 -13.13 -15.24
C SER A 96 54.53 -14.34 -14.61
N CYS A 97 53.84 -15.48 -14.42
CA CYS A 97 54.47 -16.68 -13.86
C CYS A 97 53.72 -17.96 -14.26
N ILE A 98 54.44 -19.00 -14.71
CA ILE A 98 53.91 -20.36 -14.93
C ILE A 98 54.61 -21.29 -13.95
N ARG A 99 53.83 -22.09 -13.21
CA ARG A 99 54.32 -23.03 -12.20
C ARG A 99 53.60 -24.36 -12.32
N THR A 100 54.32 -25.47 -12.16
CA THR A 100 53.67 -26.74 -11.79
C THR A 100 53.28 -26.72 -10.32
N ARG A 101 52.41 -27.64 -9.90
CA ARG A 101 52.06 -27.83 -8.49
C ARG A 101 53.28 -27.87 -7.56
N GLU A 102 54.32 -28.63 -7.91
CA GLU A 102 55.53 -28.78 -7.10
C GLU A 102 56.35 -27.49 -7.06
N GLN A 103 56.42 -26.78 -8.18
CA GLN A 103 57.13 -25.50 -8.26
C GLN A 103 56.39 -24.41 -7.46
N PHE A 104 55.07 -24.40 -7.49
CA PHE A 104 54.24 -23.47 -6.72
C PHE A 104 54.44 -23.65 -5.23
N VAL A 105 54.40 -24.91 -4.74
CA VAL A 105 54.63 -25.22 -3.33
C VAL A 105 56.04 -24.81 -2.89
N ARG A 106 57.07 -25.10 -3.69
CA ARG A 106 58.44 -24.66 -3.39
C ARG A 106 58.57 -23.14 -3.36
N SER A 107 58.04 -22.44 -4.35
CA SER A 107 58.09 -20.96 -4.39
C SER A 107 57.31 -20.32 -3.24
N TYR A 108 56.18 -20.88 -2.84
CA TYR A 108 55.42 -20.38 -1.67
C TYR A 108 56.20 -20.57 -0.36
N HIS A 109 56.93 -21.67 -0.21
CA HIS A 109 57.78 -21.90 0.96
C HIS A 109 59.01 -20.98 0.99
N GLU A 110 59.55 -20.64 -0.19
CA GLU A 110 60.68 -19.72 -0.32
C GLU A 110 60.26 -18.25 -0.09
N ASP A 111 59.07 -17.87 -0.56
CA ASP A 111 58.50 -16.53 -0.41
C ASP A 111 56.97 -16.60 -0.21
N PRO A 112 56.47 -16.59 1.04
CA PRO A 112 55.03 -16.69 1.32
C PRO A 112 54.19 -15.50 0.79
N ASP A 113 54.83 -14.37 0.47
CA ASP A 113 54.15 -13.14 0.06
C ASP A 113 54.10 -12.97 -1.46
N PHE A 114 54.64 -13.90 -2.26
CA PHE A 114 54.70 -13.77 -3.72
C PHE A 114 53.32 -13.63 -4.39
N LEU A 115 52.25 -14.13 -3.74
CA LEU A 115 50.87 -14.02 -4.22
C LEU A 115 50.24 -12.64 -3.96
N SER A 116 50.87 -11.79 -3.14
CA SER A 116 50.35 -10.46 -2.82
C SER A 116 50.37 -9.50 -4.00
N GLU A 117 51.29 -9.70 -4.95
CA GLU A 117 51.38 -8.92 -6.19
C GLU A 117 50.55 -9.50 -7.34
N VAL A 118 50.06 -10.73 -7.20
CA VAL A 118 49.29 -11.45 -8.23
C VAL A 118 47.83 -11.03 -8.20
N GLU A 119 47.31 -10.56 -9.34
CA GLU A 119 45.91 -10.13 -9.45
C GLU A 119 44.93 -11.30 -9.47
N SER A 120 45.32 -12.45 -10.04
CA SER A 120 44.51 -13.67 -10.10
C SER A 120 45.36 -14.92 -10.35
N VAL A 121 44.89 -16.08 -9.86
CA VAL A 121 45.49 -17.40 -10.08
C VAL A 121 44.64 -18.20 -11.06
N LEU A 122 45.25 -18.72 -12.11
CA LEU A 122 44.59 -19.58 -13.10
C LEU A 122 45.06 -21.02 -12.91
N VAL A 123 44.14 -21.94 -12.59
CA VAL A 123 44.43 -23.37 -12.50
C VAL A 123 44.05 -24.03 -13.82
N LEU A 124 45.06 -24.41 -14.62
CA LEU A 124 44.86 -25.05 -15.91
C LEU A 124 44.87 -26.57 -15.78
N ASN A 125 43.85 -27.23 -16.31
CA ASN A 125 43.74 -28.68 -16.35
C ASN A 125 43.33 -29.16 -17.75
N VAL A 126 44.07 -30.14 -18.29
CA VAL A 126 43.81 -30.72 -19.61
C VAL A 126 43.31 -32.15 -19.48
N GLY A 127 42.24 -32.47 -20.20
CA GLY A 127 41.66 -33.81 -20.24
C GLY A 127 40.91 -34.18 -18.96
N ARG A 128 40.69 -35.49 -18.78
CA ARG A 128 39.80 -36.04 -17.73
C ARG A 128 40.46 -36.28 -16.37
N ALA A 129 41.72 -35.86 -16.18
CA ALA A 129 42.44 -36.04 -14.92
C ALA A 129 42.05 -34.97 -13.87
N PHE A 130 40.75 -34.84 -13.60
CA PHE A 130 40.19 -33.73 -12.83
C PHE A 130 40.65 -33.64 -11.37
N HIS A 131 41.13 -34.76 -10.82
CA HIS A 131 41.72 -34.80 -9.48
C HIS A 131 42.92 -33.85 -9.35
N ALA A 132 43.68 -33.62 -10.43
CA ALA A 132 44.82 -32.71 -10.41
C ALA A 132 44.38 -31.25 -10.18
N ALA A 133 43.28 -30.82 -10.82
CA ALA A 133 42.70 -29.49 -10.59
C ALA A 133 42.17 -29.35 -9.16
N LEU A 134 41.44 -30.36 -8.67
CA LEU A 134 40.90 -30.38 -7.30
C LEU A 134 42.03 -30.31 -6.25
N ASP A 135 43.15 -31.01 -6.47
CA ASP A 135 44.31 -30.95 -5.59
C ASP A 135 44.98 -29.57 -5.57
N CYS A 136 45.03 -28.88 -6.71
CA CYS A 136 45.48 -27.49 -6.75
C CYS A 136 44.56 -26.57 -5.93
N PHE A 137 43.24 -26.73 -6.03
CA PHE A 137 42.31 -25.91 -5.22
C PHE A 137 42.33 -26.26 -3.73
N ARG A 138 42.57 -27.52 -3.35
CA ARG A 138 42.81 -27.89 -1.95
C ARG A 138 44.05 -27.20 -1.39
N LEU A 139 45.13 -27.15 -2.17
CA LEU A 139 46.34 -26.42 -1.78
C LEU A 139 46.08 -24.92 -1.63
N LEU A 140 45.27 -24.32 -2.51
CA LEU A 140 44.91 -22.91 -2.40
C LEU A 140 44.02 -22.64 -1.17
N ASP A 141 43.07 -23.53 -0.83
CA ASP A 141 42.20 -23.36 0.34
C ASP A 141 42.95 -23.38 1.68
N GLU A 142 44.10 -24.08 1.73
CA GLU A 142 45.00 -24.09 2.89
C GLU A 142 45.75 -22.76 3.11
N LEU A 143 45.78 -21.88 2.11
CA LEU A 143 46.50 -20.61 2.21
C LEU A 143 45.68 -19.53 2.95
N PRO A 144 46.35 -18.66 3.72
CA PRO A 144 45.67 -17.64 4.53
C PRO A 144 44.97 -16.57 3.68
N SER A 145 45.52 -16.25 2.51
CA SER A 145 45.00 -15.28 1.55
C SER A 145 45.33 -15.73 0.13
N VAL A 146 44.31 -15.86 -0.72
CA VAL A 146 44.46 -16.24 -2.13
C VAL A 146 43.77 -15.19 -2.99
N PRO A 147 44.45 -14.63 -4.00
CA PRO A 147 43.79 -13.77 -4.98
C PRO A 147 42.73 -14.56 -5.77
N PRO A 148 41.79 -13.90 -6.48
CA PRO A 148 40.75 -14.58 -7.24
C PRO A 148 41.29 -15.74 -8.09
N SER A 149 40.71 -16.93 -7.92
CA SER A 149 41.20 -18.18 -8.47
C SER A 149 40.20 -18.78 -9.46
N ILE A 150 40.64 -19.06 -10.68
CA ILE A 150 39.76 -19.49 -11.78
C ILE A 150 40.24 -20.84 -12.30
N ALA A 151 39.35 -21.82 -12.37
CA ALA A 151 39.63 -23.11 -12.96
C ALA A 151 39.41 -23.04 -14.48
N VAL A 152 40.36 -23.52 -15.27
CA VAL A 152 40.26 -23.58 -16.72
C VAL A 152 40.42 -25.02 -17.18
N LEU A 153 39.33 -25.62 -17.67
CA LEU A 153 39.23 -27.02 -18.03
C LEU A 153 39.23 -27.18 -19.56
N LEU A 154 40.25 -27.84 -20.09
CA LEU A 154 40.44 -28.08 -21.52
C LEU A 154 40.03 -29.52 -21.87
N PHE A 155 39.02 -29.67 -22.73
CA PHE A 155 38.47 -30.98 -23.12
C PHE A 155 38.86 -31.34 -24.57
N PRO A 156 39.77 -32.29 -24.80
CA PRO A 156 40.09 -32.75 -26.16
C PRO A 156 39.01 -33.70 -26.71
N GLY A 157 38.28 -33.26 -27.75
CA GLY A 157 37.65 -34.10 -28.79
C GLY A 157 36.39 -34.96 -28.48
N GLU A 158 35.28 -34.57 -29.11
CA GLU A 158 34.09 -35.29 -29.63
C GLU A 158 33.21 -36.29 -28.85
N GLN A 159 33.55 -36.79 -27.66
CA GLN A 159 32.58 -37.60 -26.89
C GLN A 159 31.92 -36.80 -25.76
N ARG A 160 30.99 -35.90 -26.12
CA ARG A 160 30.23 -35.05 -25.18
C ARG A 160 28.95 -35.70 -24.63
N THR A 161 28.57 -36.87 -25.11
CA THR A 161 27.22 -37.41 -24.91
C THR A 161 27.03 -38.27 -23.65
N GLU A 162 28.08 -38.63 -22.91
CA GLU A 162 27.94 -39.52 -21.73
C GLU A 162 28.54 -38.96 -20.42
N ALA A 163 29.22 -37.81 -20.41
CA ALA A 163 29.96 -37.32 -19.22
C ALA A 163 29.37 -36.04 -18.57
N LEU A 164 28.11 -35.67 -18.85
CA LEU A 164 27.54 -34.40 -18.40
C LEU A 164 27.36 -34.34 -16.86
N GLU A 165 27.03 -35.47 -16.22
CA GLU A 165 26.86 -35.55 -14.76
C GLU A 165 28.21 -35.44 -14.03
N GLU A 166 29.25 -36.11 -14.53
CA GLU A 166 30.61 -36.03 -13.99
C GLU A 166 31.20 -34.61 -14.13
N GLU A 167 30.92 -33.94 -15.25
CA GLU A 167 31.29 -32.53 -15.46
C GLU A 167 30.59 -31.60 -14.47
N CYS A 168 29.28 -31.78 -14.25
CA CYS A 168 28.53 -30.99 -13.27
C CYS A 168 29.01 -31.22 -11.84
N GLU A 169 29.32 -32.47 -11.48
CA GLU A 169 29.84 -32.81 -10.16
C GLU A 169 31.23 -32.22 -9.92
N LEU A 170 32.10 -32.25 -10.94
CA LEU A 170 33.41 -31.61 -10.88
C LEU A 170 33.29 -30.09 -10.67
N ILE A 171 32.46 -29.42 -11.45
CA ILE A 171 32.24 -27.97 -11.32
C ILE A 171 31.75 -27.64 -9.91
N ARG A 172 30.81 -28.43 -9.38
CA ARG A 172 30.33 -28.29 -8.00
C ARG A 172 31.48 -28.42 -6.99
N ASN A 173 32.31 -29.45 -7.13
CA ASN A 173 33.43 -29.69 -6.22
C ASN A 173 34.49 -28.57 -6.28
N LEU A 174 34.75 -27.99 -7.46
CA LEU A 174 35.67 -26.85 -7.61
C LEU A 174 35.15 -25.60 -6.90
N PHE A 175 33.85 -25.31 -7.01
CA PHE A 175 33.24 -24.21 -6.27
C PHE A 175 33.21 -24.46 -4.75
N GLU A 176 33.01 -25.71 -4.31
CA GLU A 176 33.08 -26.08 -2.88
C GLU A 176 34.48 -25.90 -2.30
N LEU A 177 35.52 -26.09 -3.12
CA LEU A 177 36.92 -25.83 -2.77
C LEU A 177 37.35 -24.36 -2.95
N GLY A 178 36.40 -23.46 -3.25
CA GLY A 178 36.65 -22.01 -3.24
C GLY A 178 37.07 -21.40 -4.59
N ALA A 179 36.93 -22.10 -5.72
CA ALA A 179 37.11 -21.49 -7.03
C ALA A 179 36.13 -20.33 -7.24
N ASP A 180 36.62 -19.19 -7.75
CA ASP A 180 35.81 -18.01 -8.01
C ASP A 180 35.10 -18.07 -9.39
N ASP A 181 35.62 -18.83 -10.34
CA ASP A 181 34.96 -19.13 -11.64
C ASP A 181 35.52 -20.44 -12.28
N VAL A 182 34.77 -21.02 -13.22
CA VAL A 182 35.16 -22.22 -13.99
C VAL A 182 34.92 -22.01 -15.49
N ILE A 183 35.99 -22.03 -16.28
CA ILE A 183 35.95 -21.86 -17.74
C ILE A 183 36.16 -23.21 -18.41
N ILE A 184 35.21 -23.63 -19.24
CA ILE A 184 35.27 -24.88 -20.00
C ILE A 184 35.51 -24.60 -21.48
N LEU A 185 36.58 -25.19 -22.02
CA LEU A 185 37.02 -25.00 -23.40
C LEU A 185 36.95 -26.33 -24.19
N PRO A 186 35.98 -26.48 -25.12
CA PRO A 186 35.79 -27.71 -25.89
C PRO A 186 36.64 -27.77 -27.17
N GLY A 187 37.27 -28.92 -27.43
CA GLY A 187 37.98 -29.28 -28.67
C GLY A 187 39.47 -28.87 -28.67
N SER A 188 40.39 -29.72 -29.13
CA SER A 188 41.86 -29.51 -29.14
C SER A 188 42.53 -29.22 -27.78
N GLN A 189 43.73 -29.78 -27.56
CA GLN A 189 44.57 -29.53 -26.38
C GLN A 189 45.19 -28.11 -26.37
N THR A 190 44.99 -27.30 -27.41
CA THR A 190 45.62 -25.99 -27.58
C THR A 190 44.79 -24.84 -27.00
N LEU A 191 45.39 -24.07 -26.09
CA LEU A 191 44.81 -22.88 -25.47
C LEU A 191 45.22 -21.60 -26.22
N THR A 192 44.40 -21.15 -27.17
CA THR A 192 44.65 -19.88 -27.88
C THR A 192 43.90 -18.70 -27.25
N ARG A 193 44.48 -17.50 -27.36
CA ARG A 193 43.88 -16.23 -26.85
C ARG A 193 42.42 -16.05 -27.29
N HIS A 194 42.14 -16.33 -28.55
CA HIS A 194 40.81 -16.14 -29.13
C HIS A 194 39.76 -17.11 -28.57
N ARG A 195 40.14 -18.37 -28.32
CA ARG A 195 39.22 -19.37 -27.75
C ARG A 195 38.85 -19.04 -26.31
N MET A 196 39.82 -18.54 -25.56
CA MET A 196 39.63 -18.09 -24.18
C MET A 196 38.68 -16.89 -24.10
N GLN A 197 38.89 -15.87 -24.95
CA GLN A 197 37.98 -14.72 -25.07
C GLN A 197 36.55 -15.16 -25.43
N THR A 198 36.40 -16.13 -26.32
CA THR A 198 35.09 -16.65 -26.73
C THR A 198 34.38 -17.39 -25.60
N ALA A 199 35.10 -18.18 -24.79
CA ALA A 199 34.52 -18.89 -23.65
C ALA A 199 34.09 -17.94 -22.53
N ILE A 200 34.87 -16.90 -22.27
CA ILE A 200 34.55 -15.86 -21.31
C ILE A 200 33.24 -15.14 -21.70
N LEU A 201 33.15 -14.66 -22.95
CA LEU A 201 31.93 -14.01 -23.45
C LEU A 201 30.71 -14.94 -23.40
N ARG A 202 30.90 -16.24 -23.63
CA ARG A 202 29.82 -17.25 -23.48
C ARG A 202 29.42 -17.46 -22.02
N SER A 203 30.37 -17.44 -21.08
CA SER A 203 30.09 -17.51 -19.65
C SER A 203 29.26 -16.31 -19.21
N GLU A 204 29.65 -15.08 -19.59
CA GLU A 204 28.90 -13.86 -19.32
C GLU A 204 27.45 -13.94 -19.83
N LEU A 205 27.28 -14.36 -21.09
CA LEU A 205 25.95 -14.49 -21.68
C LEU A 205 25.08 -15.54 -20.96
N THR A 206 25.70 -16.61 -20.45
CA THR A 206 25.01 -17.70 -19.75
C THR A 206 24.64 -17.29 -18.32
N ALA A 207 25.53 -16.56 -17.62
CA ALA A 207 25.26 -15.99 -16.31
C ALA A 207 24.10 -14.99 -16.35
N ILE A 208 24.08 -14.10 -17.35
CA ILE A 208 22.97 -13.14 -17.56
C ILE A 208 21.65 -13.89 -17.77
N LYS A 209 21.63 -14.93 -18.62
CA LYS A 209 20.43 -15.74 -18.87
C LYS A 209 19.97 -16.51 -17.62
N ALA A 210 20.90 -17.07 -16.85
CA ALA A 210 20.58 -17.79 -15.61
C ALA A 210 19.99 -16.85 -14.56
N ALA A 211 20.54 -15.65 -14.39
CA ALA A 211 20.02 -14.63 -13.50
C ALA A 211 18.59 -14.22 -13.89
N GLU A 212 18.31 -14.07 -15.19
CA GLU A 212 16.96 -13.77 -15.69
C GLU A 212 15.95 -14.88 -15.37
N VAL A 213 16.35 -16.15 -15.52
CA VAL A 213 15.49 -17.30 -15.18
C VAL A 213 15.24 -17.38 -13.67
N ILE A 214 16.28 -17.20 -12.84
CA ILE A 214 16.15 -17.21 -11.38
C ILE A 214 15.24 -16.07 -10.92
N ALA A 215 15.38 -14.86 -11.47
CA ALA A 215 14.51 -13.73 -11.17
C ALA A 215 13.04 -14.02 -11.53
N ARG A 216 12.78 -14.60 -12.71
CA ARG A 216 11.44 -14.99 -13.14
C ARG A 216 10.82 -16.06 -12.23
N GLU A 217 11.61 -17.03 -11.79
CA GLU A 217 11.12 -18.10 -10.93
C GLU A 217 10.93 -17.64 -9.47
N ALA A 218 11.81 -16.78 -8.95
CA ALA A 218 11.64 -16.11 -7.66
C ALA A 218 10.36 -15.26 -7.63
N GLU A 219 10.08 -14.52 -8.70
CA GLU A 219 8.85 -13.74 -8.84
C GLU A 219 7.59 -14.63 -8.93
N ARG A 220 7.69 -15.80 -9.59
CA ARG A 220 6.61 -16.80 -9.60
C ARG A 220 6.35 -17.41 -8.22
N VAL A 221 7.39 -17.76 -7.47
CA VAL A 221 7.27 -18.29 -6.09
C VAL A 221 6.68 -17.24 -5.17
N LYS A 222 7.14 -15.98 -5.25
CA LYS A 222 6.57 -14.84 -4.50
C LYS A 222 5.09 -14.62 -4.81
N LYS A 223 4.70 -14.71 -6.10
CA LYS A 223 3.27 -14.65 -6.51
C LYS A 223 2.45 -15.82 -5.98
N ARG A 224 2.99 -17.05 -5.97
CA ARG A 224 2.31 -18.24 -5.41
C ARG A 224 2.12 -18.13 -3.90
N GLN A 225 3.17 -17.79 -3.15
CA GLN A 225 3.08 -17.60 -1.70
C GLN A 225 2.12 -16.45 -1.35
N SER A 226 2.14 -15.36 -2.11
CA SER A 226 1.20 -14.23 -1.93
C SER A 226 -0.26 -14.65 -2.17
N ARG A 227 -0.54 -15.48 -3.18
CA ARG A 227 -1.89 -16.04 -3.40
C ARG A 227 -2.34 -16.94 -2.27
N SER A 228 -1.50 -17.87 -1.82
CA SER A 228 -1.85 -18.76 -0.70
C SER A 228 -2.06 -18.00 0.61
N LEU A 229 -1.26 -16.95 0.87
CA LEU A 229 -1.47 -16.04 2.01
C LEU A 229 -2.74 -15.20 1.86
N GLN A 230 -3.11 -14.77 0.66
CA GLN A 230 -4.36 -14.06 0.39
C GLN A 230 -5.57 -14.96 0.60
N GLU A 231 -5.52 -16.21 0.13
CA GLU A 231 -6.56 -17.22 0.33
C GLU A 231 -6.72 -17.57 1.82
N LEU A 232 -5.61 -17.77 2.54
CA LEU A 232 -5.65 -17.97 4.00
C LEU A 232 -6.18 -16.73 4.72
N SER A 233 -5.70 -15.53 4.34
CA SER A 233 -6.13 -14.26 4.92
C SER A 233 -7.63 -14.02 4.71
N GLN A 234 -8.15 -14.27 3.51
CA GLN A 234 -9.59 -14.19 3.23
C GLN A 234 -10.37 -15.23 4.02
N LYS A 235 -9.89 -16.48 4.10
CA LYS A 235 -10.53 -17.52 4.93
C LYS A 235 -10.63 -17.09 6.39
N TYR A 236 -9.53 -16.66 7.00
CA TYR A 236 -9.52 -16.22 8.40
C TYR A 236 -10.28 -14.90 8.62
N LEU A 237 -10.24 -13.97 7.65
CA LEU A 237 -11.02 -12.73 7.69
C LEU A 237 -12.53 -13.00 7.76
N TRP A 238 -13.00 -14.07 7.10
CA TRP A 238 -14.40 -14.51 7.08
C TRP A 238 -14.76 -15.56 8.14
N GLU A 239 -13.79 -16.06 8.90
CA GLU A 239 -14.03 -16.77 10.18
C GLU A 239 -14.21 -15.79 11.36
N LEU A 240 -13.60 -14.59 11.30
CA LEU A 240 -13.78 -13.49 12.25
C LEU A 240 -15.14 -12.74 12.29
N PRO A 241 -16.03 -12.73 11.27
CA PRO A 241 -17.26 -11.97 11.28
C PRO A 241 -18.22 -12.41 12.39
N GLY A 242 -18.20 -13.66 12.84
CA GLY A 242 -18.97 -14.07 14.01
C GLY A 242 -18.58 -13.29 15.28
N ALA A 243 -17.34 -12.80 15.35
CA ALA A 243 -16.84 -11.95 16.43
C ALA A 243 -16.94 -10.44 16.13
N VAL A 244 -16.84 -10.02 14.86
CA VAL A 244 -16.82 -8.59 14.46
C VAL A 244 -18.18 -8.06 14.01
N LEU A 245 -18.98 -8.85 13.28
CA LEU A 245 -20.35 -8.55 12.84
C LEU A 245 -21.40 -9.13 13.82
N GLN A 246 -21.10 -9.13 15.12
CA GLN A 246 -22.00 -9.66 16.14
C GLN A 246 -23.40 -9.02 16.01
N GLY A 247 -24.42 -9.85 15.86
CA GLY A 247 -25.82 -9.42 15.72
C GLY A 247 -26.32 -9.28 14.29
N ILE A 248 -25.48 -9.49 13.26
CA ILE A 248 -25.91 -9.49 11.86
C ILE A 248 -26.22 -10.93 11.42
N PRO A 249 -27.49 -11.30 11.16
CA PRO A 249 -27.86 -12.67 10.83
C PRO A 249 -27.32 -13.13 9.47
N PRO A 250 -26.94 -14.42 9.34
CA PRO A 250 -26.68 -15.03 8.05
C PRO A 250 -27.99 -15.25 7.27
N MET A 251 -27.96 -15.07 5.96
CA MET A 251 -29.00 -15.45 5.01
C MET A 251 -28.39 -16.23 3.84
N ASP A 252 -29.10 -17.23 3.35
CA ASP A 252 -28.70 -17.96 2.16
C ASP A 252 -28.87 -17.10 0.90
N ASP A 253 -27.95 -17.25 -0.06
CA ASP A 253 -28.15 -16.76 -1.43
C ASP A 253 -29.23 -17.65 -2.07
N THR A 254 -30.52 -17.35 -1.88
CA THR A 254 -31.58 -18.10 -2.57
C THR A 254 -31.60 -17.70 -4.05
N SER A 255 -30.73 -18.33 -4.85
CA SER A 255 -30.84 -18.34 -6.31
C SER A 255 -32.02 -19.25 -6.67
N VAL A 256 -33.12 -18.66 -7.11
CA VAL A 256 -34.17 -19.43 -7.79
C VAL A 256 -33.87 -19.34 -9.28
N ASP A 257 -33.49 -20.47 -9.86
CA ASP A 257 -33.32 -20.64 -11.30
C ASP A 257 -34.59 -20.21 -12.07
N GLY A 258 -34.41 -19.42 -13.13
CA GLY A 258 -35.46 -19.14 -14.11
C GLY A 258 -35.89 -17.67 -14.24
N GLY A 259 -34.95 -16.75 -14.45
CA GLY A 259 -35.24 -15.37 -14.85
C GLY A 259 -34.05 -14.46 -14.61
N ASP A 260 -33.82 -13.49 -15.48
CA ASP A 260 -32.67 -12.56 -15.57
C ASP A 260 -32.50 -11.59 -14.36
N SER A 261 -33.02 -11.96 -13.18
CA SER A 261 -33.16 -11.09 -12.02
C SER A 261 -32.32 -11.56 -10.83
N THR A 262 -31.27 -10.81 -10.52
CA THR A 262 -30.39 -11.05 -9.37
C THR A 262 -31.12 -10.83 -8.05
N LYS A 263 -30.97 -11.76 -7.09
CA LYS A 263 -31.49 -11.65 -5.72
C LYS A 263 -30.36 -11.67 -4.70
N VAL A 264 -30.52 -10.94 -3.59
CA VAL A 264 -29.60 -10.97 -2.44
C VAL A 264 -30.43 -11.10 -1.16
N GLY A 265 -30.25 -12.19 -0.40
CA GLY A 265 -31.03 -12.46 0.82
C GLY A 265 -32.55 -12.38 0.62
N GLY A 266 -33.06 -12.94 -0.49
CA GLY A 266 -34.49 -12.90 -0.83
C GLY A 266 -35.00 -11.58 -1.43
N TYR A 267 -34.18 -10.52 -1.47
CA TYR A 267 -34.54 -9.24 -2.09
C TYR A 267 -34.24 -9.23 -3.58
N LEU A 268 -35.25 -8.93 -4.40
CA LEU A 268 -35.12 -8.79 -5.84
C LEU A 268 -34.49 -7.43 -6.19
N LEU A 269 -33.31 -7.45 -6.81
CA LEU A 269 -32.67 -6.22 -7.28
C LEU A 269 -33.39 -5.72 -8.52
N THR A 270 -33.85 -4.46 -8.49
CA THR A 270 -34.61 -3.87 -9.61
C THR A 270 -33.77 -2.84 -10.38
N SER A 271 -33.50 -1.68 -9.79
CA SER A 271 -32.68 -0.63 -10.39
C SER A 271 -31.47 -0.31 -9.52
N ARG A 272 -30.33 -0.03 -10.14
CA ARG A 272 -29.13 0.44 -9.43
C ARG A 272 -29.25 1.94 -9.18
N LEU A 273 -29.26 2.33 -7.91
CA LEU A 273 -29.36 3.72 -7.46
C LEU A 273 -27.99 4.39 -7.37
N GLY A 274 -26.95 3.62 -7.02
CA GLY A 274 -25.61 4.15 -6.84
C GLY A 274 -24.52 3.09 -6.78
N ALA A 275 -23.28 3.55 -6.89
CA ALA A 275 -22.07 2.73 -6.78
C ALA A 275 -20.93 3.58 -6.23
N GLY A 276 -20.16 3.02 -5.30
CA GLY A 276 -18.98 3.68 -4.74
C GLY A 276 -17.96 2.69 -4.19
N SER A 277 -16.96 3.22 -3.48
CA SER A 277 -15.93 2.42 -2.80
C SER A 277 -16.49 1.51 -1.71
N PHE A 278 -17.70 1.78 -1.22
CA PHE A 278 -18.38 1.05 -0.14
C PHE A 278 -19.51 0.15 -0.66
N GLY A 279 -19.44 -0.26 -1.93
CA GLY A 279 -20.43 -1.17 -2.53
C GLY A 279 -21.44 -0.47 -3.45
N ALA A 280 -22.48 -1.21 -3.80
CA ALA A 280 -23.54 -0.77 -4.71
C ALA A 280 -24.88 -0.67 -3.99
N VAL A 281 -25.70 0.31 -4.36
CA VAL A 281 -27.04 0.51 -3.79
C VAL A 281 -28.07 0.23 -4.86
N PHE A 282 -29.06 -0.59 -4.52
CA PHE A 282 -30.12 -1.02 -5.41
C PHE A 282 -31.49 -0.68 -4.83
N LYS A 283 -32.44 -0.34 -5.69
CA LYS A 283 -33.86 -0.38 -5.34
C LYS A 283 -34.31 -1.83 -5.30
N VAL A 284 -35.06 -2.19 -4.26
CA VAL A 284 -35.62 -3.54 -4.08
C VAL A 284 -37.07 -3.44 -3.63
N GLY A 285 -37.90 -4.40 -4.01
CA GLY A 285 -39.27 -4.51 -3.51
C GLY A 285 -39.32 -5.37 -2.25
N HIS A 286 -39.75 -4.82 -1.11
CA HIS A 286 -40.02 -5.60 0.10
C HIS A 286 -41.48 -6.09 0.09
N PRO A 287 -41.76 -7.40 0.19
CA PRO A 287 -43.11 -7.96 0.06
C PRO A 287 -44.16 -7.33 0.99
N LYS A 288 -43.77 -6.97 2.21
CA LYS A 288 -44.66 -6.36 3.22
C LYS A 288 -44.61 -4.84 3.32
N HIS A 289 -43.58 -4.20 2.78
CA HIS A 289 -43.26 -2.81 3.13
C HIS A 289 -43.04 -1.90 1.92
N GLY A 290 -43.22 -2.42 0.71
CA GLY A 290 -43.01 -1.66 -0.53
C GLY A 290 -41.53 -1.46 -0.84
N ASP A 291 -41.24 -0.40 -1.60
CA ASP A 291 -39.88 -0.12 -2.08
C ASP A 291 -38.89 0.13 -0.92
N ARG A 292 -37.67 -0.40 -1.09
CA ARG A 292 -36.52 -0.26 -0.19
C ARG A 292 -35.25 -0.02 -0.98
N ALA A 293 -34.23 0.50 -0.30
CA ALA A 293 -32.87 0.56 -0.83
C ALA A 293 -32.03 -0.52 -0.16
N LEU A 294 -31.29 -1.29 -0.94
CA LEU A 294 -30.38 -2.33 -0.46
C LEU A 294 -28.95 -1.93 -0.82
N LYS A 295 -28.13 -1.61 0.19
CA LYS A 295 -26.69 -1.42 0.01
C LYS A 295 -26.01 -2.77 0.13
N VAL A 296 -25.30 -3.19 -0.92
CA VAL A 296 -24.63 -4.49 -1.04
C VAL A 296 -23.13 -4.26 -1.13
N LEU A 297 -22.39 -4.89 -0.22
CA LEU A 297 -20.93 -4.89 -0.16
C LEU A 297 -20.42 -6.31 -0.44
N GLU A 298 -19.58 -6.45 -1.46
CA GLU A 298 -18.98 -7.73 -1.81
C GLU A 298 -17.90 -8.11 -0.80
N LYS A 299 -17.97 -9.35 -0.29
CA LYS A 299 -17.01 -9.89 0.66
C LYS A 299 -15.59 -9.93 0.10
N ASP A 300 -15.46 -10.25 -1.18
CA ASP A 300 -14.16 -10.32 -1.87
C ASP A 300 -13.46 -8.95 -2.00
N SER A 301 -14.22 -7.85 -1.92
CA SER A 301 -13.65 -6.51 -1.95
C SER A 301 -12.94 -6.13 -0.64
N MET A 302 -13.23 -6.82 0.46
CA MET A 302 -12.60 -6.60 1.76
C MET A 302 -11.31 -7.41 1.88
N LYS A 303 -10.20 -6.67 2.02
CA LYS A 303 -8.84 -7.20 2.05
C LYS A 303 -8.22 -7.11 3.44
N THR A 304 -8.79 -6.29 4.33
CA THR A 304 -8.21 -6.03 5.65
C THR A 304 -9.25 -6.05 6.76
N VAL A 305 -8.83 -6.42 7.97
CA VAL A 305 -9.65 -6.37 9.18
C VAL A 305 -10.13 -4.93 9.47
N CYS A 306 -9.32 -3.92 9.15
CA CYS A 306 -9.70 -2.50 9.29
C CYS A 306 -10.90 -2.13 8.40
N GLN A 307 -11.00 -2.68 7.19
CA GLN A 307 -12.17 -2.48 6.32
C GLN A 307 -13.42 -3.14 6.93
N LEU A 308 -13.28 -4.35 7.49
CA LEU A 308 -14.39 -5.01 8.17
C LEU A 308 -14.88 -4.22 9.40
N PHE A 309 -13.96 -3.67 10.21
CA PHE A 309 -14.34 -2.77 11.31
C PHE A 309 -15.01 -1.48 10.82
N ALA A 310 -14.59 -0.92 9.68
CA ALA A 310 -15.23 0.25 9.10
C ALA A 310 -16.67 -0.06 8.66
N VAL A 311 -16.90 -1.21 8.01
CA VAL A 311 -18.24 -1.69 7.66
C VAL A 311 -19.09 -1.93 8.91
N ASN A 312 -18.55 -2.62 9.92
CA ASN A 312 -19.29 -2.86 11.16
C ASN A 312 -19.68 -1.55 11.87
N ARG A 313 -18.78 -0.56 11.88
CA ARG A 313 -19.06 0.77 12.43
C ARG A 313 -20.17 1.48 11.65
N GLU A 314 -20.15 1.43 10.33
CA GLU A 314 -21.21 1.99 9.49
C GLU A 314 -22.56 1.34 9.82
N LEU A 315 -22.63 0.00 9.82
CA LEU A 315 -23.86 -0.74 10.13
C LEU A 315 -24.36 -0.41 11.55
N SER A 316 -23.45 -0.38 12.52
CA SER A 316 -23.78 -0.06 13.91
C SER A 316 -24.33 1.36 14.05
N ILE A 317 -23.74 2.36 13.39
CA ILE A 317 -24.23 3.74 13.43
C ILE A 317 -25.62 3.82 12.79
N MET A 318 -25.78 3.27 11.58
CA MET A 318 -27.04 3.39 10.85
C MET A 318 -28.20 2.64 11.50
N LEU A 319 -27.95 1.47 12.11
CA LEU A 319 -28.99 0.69 12.79
C LEU A 319 -29.39 1.26 14.15
N ASN A 320 -28.50 2.00 14.83
CA ASN A 320 -28.76 2.53 16.17
C ASN A 320 -29.13 4.01 16.21
N ILE A 321 -28.99 4.74 15.10
CA ILE A 321 -29.40 6.14 15.07
C ILE A 321 -30.91 6.27 15.10
N ALA A 322 -31.42 7.17 15.95
CA ALA A 322 -32.85 7.39 16.06
C ALA A 322 -33.42 7.95 14.75
N PRO A 323 -34.66 7.59 14.37
CA PRO A 323 -35.29 8.09 13.14
C PRO A 323 -35.37 9.61 13.08
N HIS A 324 -35.13 10.15 11.88
CA HIS A 324 -35.21 11.60 11.61
C HIS A 324 -35.68 11.84 10.16
N PRO A 325 -36.53 12.85 9.89
CA PRO A 325 -37.07 13.11 8.55
C PRO A 325 -36.01 13.41 7.49
N ASN A 326 -34.82 13.90 7.88
CA ASN A 326 -33.73 14.25 6.98
C ASN A 326 -32.52 13.30 7.06
N ILE A 327 -32.70 12.07 7.56
CA ILE A 327 -31.69 11.01 7.51
C ILE A 327 -32.35 9.74 6.95
N VAL A 328 -31.66 9.03 6.06
CA VAL A 328 -32.10 7.73 5.55
C VAL A 328 -32.06 6.71 6.69
N GLN A 329 -33.21 6.10 7.00
CA GLN A 329 -33.32 5.08 8.05
C GLN A 329 -32.79 3.73 7.56
N ALA A 330 -31.93 3.08 8.34
CA ALA A 330 -31.66 1.65 8.18
C ALA A 330 -32.65 0.81 9.00
N PHE A 331 -33.07 -0.32 8.45
CA PHE A 331 -34.04 -1.22 9.08
C PHE A 331 -33.37 -2.48 9.61
N GLU A 332 -32.56 -3.12 8.78
CA GLU A 332 -31.89 -4.37 9.12
C GLU A 332 -30.60 -4.53 8.30
N ALA A 333 -29.68 -5.35 8.80
CA ALA A 333 -28.52 -5.82 8.08
C ALA A 333 -28.52 -7.34 8.09
N PHE A 334 -27.99 -7.95 7.04
CA PHE A 334 -27.75 -9.39 6.98
C PHE A 334 -26.49 -9.66 6.15
N HIS A 335 -25.97 -10.88 6.20
CA HIS A 335 -24.88 -11.28 5.33
C HIS A 335 -25.15 -12.61 4.65
N THR A 336 -24.69 -12.75 3.42
CA THR A 336 -24.73 -14.01 2.66
C THR A 336 -23.32 -14.60 2.57
N PRO A 337 -23.10 -15.76 1.93
CA PRO A 337 -21.75 -16.27 1.71
C PRO A 337 -20.85 -15.30 0.94
N SER A 338 -21.43 -14.51 0.02
CA SER A 338 -20.72 -13.63 -0.91
C SER A 338 -20.78 -12.14 -0.55
N SER A 339 -21.77 -11.71 0.24
CA SER A 339 -22.07 -10.29 0.42
C SER A 339 -22.46 -9.91 1.85
N ILE A 340 -22.32 -8.63 2.20
CA ILE A 340 -22.96 -8.00 3.35
C ILE A 340 -23.99 -7.02 2.80
N ALA A 341 -25.20 -7.01 3.36
CA ALA A 341 -26.29 -6.18 2.87
C ALA A 341 -26.93 -5.37 4.00
N LEU A 342 -27.29 -4.12 3.69
CA LEU A 342 -28.02 -3.21 4.57
C LEU A 342 -29.32 -2.78 3.90
N VAL A 343 -30.45 -3.09 4.53
CA VAL A 343 -31.78 -2.71 4.09
C VAL A 343 -32.12 -1.34 4.67
N MET A 344 -32.46 -0.40 3.80
CA MET A 344 -32.67 1.01 4.13
C MET A 344 -33.94 1.56 3.50
N GLU A 345 -34.36 2.71 3.99
CA GLU A 345 -35.39 3.53 3.38
C GLU A 345 -35.03 3.87 1.93
N TYR A 346 -36.00 3.69 1.03
CA TYR A 346 -35.92 4.24 -0.32
C TYR A 346 -36.51 5.65 -0.34
N SER A 347 -35.65 6.66 -0.46
CA SER A 347 -36.06 8.07 -0.43
C SER A 347 -35.95 8.76 -1.80
N GLY A 348 -35.95 8.00 -2.90
CA GLY A 348 -35.94 8.52 -4.27
C GLY A 348 -34.70 8.13 -5.10
N GLU A 349 -34.75 8.38 -6.41
CA GLU A 349 -33.71 7.93 -7.36
C GLU A 349 -32.50 8.86 -7.46
N LEU A 350 -32.70 10.15 -7.15
CA LEU A 350 -31.70 11.18 -7.43
C LEU A 350 -31.07 11.69 -6.15
N ASN A 351 -29.74 11.78 -6.16
CA ASN A 351 -29.02 12.61 -5.20
C ASN A 351 -29.14 14.09 -5.57
N LEU A 352 -28.78 14.99 -4.64
CA LEU A 352 -28.92 16.43 -4.78
C LEU A 352 -28.20 16.98 -6.02
N ARG A 353 -27.02 16.45 -6.38
CA ARG A 353 -26.31 16.83 -7.61
C ARG A 353 -27.10 16.46 -8.85
N SER A 354 -27.49 15.19 -8.97
CA SER A 354 -28.25 14.71 -10.12
C SER A 354 -29.61 15.40 -10.22
N PHE A 355 -30.28 15.65 -9.10
CA PHE A 355 -31.53 16.41 -9.02
C PHE A 355 -31.35 17.84 -9.54
N THR A 356 -30.34 18.55 -9.03
CA THR A 356 -30.05 19.93 -9.43
C THR A 356 -29.74 20.02 -10.92
N LEU A 357 -28.84 19.16 -11.42
CA LEU A 357 -28.48 19.14 -12.84
C LEU A 357 -29.67 18.79 -13.74
N LYS A 358 -30.54 17.86 -13.31
CA LYS A 358 -31.75 17.49 -14.06
C LYS A 358 -32.77 18.62 -14.07
N ALA A 359 -33.02 19.27 -12.93
CA ALA A 359 -33.97 20.37 -12.81
C ALA A 359 -33.58 21.60 -13.66
N LEU A 360 -32.28 21.86 -13.79
CA LEU A 360 -31.78 23.01 -14.55
C LEU A 360 -31.58 22.73 -16.04
N LYS A 361 -31.54 21.46 -16.45
CA LYS A 361 -31.31 21.07 -17.84
C LYS A 361 -32.40 21.65 -18.75
N GLY A 362 -32.00 22.52 -19.68
CA GLY A 362 -32.92 23.15 -20.64
C GLY A 362 -33.73 24.33 -20.09
N SER A 363 -33.58 24.67 -18.81
CA SER A 363 -34.27 25.82 -18.19
C SER A 363 -33.63 27.18 -18.51
N GLY A 364 -32.35 27.20 -18.91
CA GLY A 364 -31.55 28.42 -19.01
C GLY A 364 -31.03 28.94 -17.66
N GLU A 365 -31.55 28.43 -16.54
CA GLU A 365 -31.13 28.78 -15.20
C GLU A 365 -29.87 28.03 -14.76
N LYS A 366 -29.09 28.67 -13.89
CA LYS A 366 -27.86 28.09 -13.32
C LYS A 366 -28.03 27.57 -11.89
N VAL A 367 -29.15 27.91 -11.24
CA VAL A 367 -29.40 27.65 -9.81
C VAL A 367 -30.86 27.28 -9.58
N LEU A 368 -31.13 26.51 -8.53
CA LEU A 368 -32.50 26.16 -8.13
C LEU A 368 -33.25 27.41 -7.62
N PRO A 369 -34.59 27.40 -7.63
CA PRO A 369 -35.39 28.47 -7.03
C PRO A 369 -35.00 28.72 -5.57
N CYS A 370 -35.01 29.99 -5.13
CA CYS A 370 -34.56 30.40 -3.79
C CYS A 370 -35.24 29.62 -2.66
N ASP A 371 -36.55 29.37 -2.79
CA ASP A 371 -37.34 28.61 -1.82
C ASP A 371 -36.89 27.14 -1.73
N THR A 372 -36.54 26.52 -2.86
CA THR A 372 -35.98 25.17 -2.90
C THR A 372 -34.59 25.12 -2.27
N VAL A 373 -33.72 26.08 -2.61
CA VAL A 373 -32.39 26.22 -2.00
C VAL A 373 -32.50 26.34 -0.48
N PHE A 374 -33.35 27.24 0.00
CA PHE A 374 -33.58 27.46 1.43
C PHE A 374 -34.11 26.21 2.14
N ARG A 375 -35.11 25.55 1.55
CA ARG A 375 -35.70 24.32 2.09
C ARG A 375 -34.65 23.22 2.24
N PHE A 376 -33.86 22.98 1.19
CA PHE A 376 -32.81 21.96 1.21
C PHE A 376 -31.69 22.29 2.18
N SER A 377 -31.26 23.56 2.27
CA SER A 377 -30.29 23.99 3.27
C SER A 377 -30.78 23.75 4.69
N ARG A 378 -32.06 24.05 4.98
CA ARG A 378 -32.67 23.79 6.28
C ARG A 378 -32.73 22.30 6.62
N GLN A 379 -33.16 21.48 5.67
CA GLN A 379 -33.24 20.02 5.84
C GLN A 379 -31.87 19.38 6.02
N ALA A 380 -30.85 19.84 5.29
CA ALA A 380 -29.47 19.36 5.45
C ALA A 380 -28.91 19.74 6.84
N ALA A 381 -29.14 20.97 7.30
CA ALA A 381 -28.74 21.40 8.64
C ALA A 381 -29.46 20.60 9.73
N ALA A 382 -30.77 20.37 9.59
CA ALA A 382 -31.56 19.56 10.53
C ALA A 382 -31.03 18.12 10.64
N GLY A 383 -30.76 17.47 9.50
CA GLY A 383 -30.16 16.14 9.48
C GLY A 383 -28.79 16.10 10.16
N LEU A 384 -27.91 17.08 9.88
CA LEU A 384 -26.60 17.13 10.51
C LEU A 384 -26.67 17.40 12.02
N ALA A 385 -27.57 18.30 12.45
CA ALA A 385 -27.78 18.58 13.87
C ALA A 385 -28.21 17.33 14.63
N HIS A 386 -29.07 16.51 14.04
CA HIS A 386 -29.46 15.22 14.61
C HIS A 386 -28.28 14.26 14.74
N LEU A 387 -27.40 14.17 13.72
CA LEU A 387 -26.19 13.35 13.81
C LEU A 387 -25.28 13.81 14.96
N HIS A 388 -25.00 15.12 15.04
CA HIS A 388 -24.11 15.70 16.03
C HIS A 388 -24.67 15.54 17.46
N TYR A 389 -25.99 15.64 17.62
CA TYR A 389 -26.68 15.32 18.87
C TYR A 389 -26.41 13.89 19.35
N PHE A 390 -26.43 12.92 18.42
CA PHE A 390 -26.07 11.51 18.68
C PHE A 390 -24.55 11.25 18.64
N ARG A 391 -23.71 12.30 18.68
CA ARG A 391 -22.25 12.20 18.70
C ARG A 391 -21.66 11.54 17.45
N VAL A 392 -22.36 11.59 16.32
CA VAL A 392 -21.92 11.05 15.04
C VAL A 392 -21.36 12.17 14.17
N CYS A 393 -20.10 12.06 13.76
CA CYS A 393 -19.54 12.87 12.67
C CYS A 393 -19.75 12.14 11.35
N HIS A 394 -20.25 12.82 10.31
CA HIS A 394 -20.48 12.23 9.00
C HIS A 394 -19.19 12.08 8.19
N ARG A 395 -18.38 13.15 8.12
CA ARG A 395 -17.05 13.27 7.50
C ARG A 395 -16.99 13.12 5.97
N ASP A 396 -18.14 13.19 5.29
CA ASP A 396 -18.21 13.13 3.82
C ASP A 396 -19.46 13.82 3.27
N LEU A 397 -19.80 14.99 3.79
CA LEU A 397 -20.96 15.74 3.31
C LEU A 397 -20.67 16.34 1.92
N LYS A 398 -21.43 15.88 0.93
CA LYS A 398 -21.35 16.34 -0.48
C LYS A 398 -22.71 16.13 -1.14
N PRO A 399 -23.01 16.78 -2.28
CA PRO A 399 -24.31 16.65 -2.94
C PRO A 399 -24.69 15.22 -3.32
N LYS A 400 -23.72 14.31 -3.48
CA LYS A 400 -23.99 12.89 -3.78
C LYS A 400 -24.55 12.12 -2.57
N ASN A 401 -24.32 12.60 -1.36
CA ASN A 401 -24.73 11.97 -0.11
C ASN A 401 -26.03 12.55 0.46
N PHE A 402 -26.71 13.40 -0.32
CA PHE A 402 -28.06 13.86 -0.04
C PHE A 402 -28.99 13.27 -1.09
N VAL A 403 -29.97 12.47 -0.70
CA VAL A 403 -31.00 11.92 -1.58
C VAL A 403 -32.26 12.76 -1.52
N ILE A 404 -32.93 12.90 -2.66
CA ILE A 404 -34.14 13.72 -2.80
C ILE A 404 -35.33 12.82 -3.10
N SER A 405 -36.41 13.02 -2.34
CA SER A 405 -37.71 12.36 -2.54
C SER A 405 -38.19 12.50 -3.98
N ASN A 406 -38.97 11.54 -4.47
CA ASN A 406 -39.49 11.58 -5.84
C ASN A 406 -40.33 12.84 -6.11
N GLU A 407 -40.99 13.37 -5.08
CA GLU A 407 -41.77 14.60 -5.10
C GLU A 407 -40.89 15.86 -5.20
N GLY A 408 -39.57 15.74 -4.98
CA GLY A 408 -38.63 16.86 -5.05
C GLY A 408 -38.61 17.78 -3.83
N THR A 409 -39.25 17.41 -2.71
CA THR A 409 -39.47 18.29 -1.55
C THR A 409 -38.71 17.91 -0.29
N VAL A 410 -38.29 16.65 -0.15
CA VAL A 410 -37.59 16.15 1.05
C VAL A 410 -36.17 15.73 0.68
N LEU A 411 -35.20 16.33 1.37
CA LEU A 411 -33.80 15.97 1.34
C LEU A 411 -33.46 15.12 2.56
N LYS A 412 -32.76 13.99 2.33
CA LYS A 412 -32.25 13.12 3.39
C LYS A 412 -30.76 12.85 3.22
N LEU A 413 -30.03 12.87 4.33
CA LEU A 413 -28.62 12.50 4.40
C LEU A 413 -28.46 10.97 4.35
N THR A 414 -27.45 10.49 3.64
CA THR A 414 -27.14 9.07 3.45
C THR A 414 -25.63 8.83 3.37
N ASP A 415 -25.23 7.57 3.30
CA ASP A 415 -23.85 7.07 3.15
C ASP A 415 -22.92 7.37 4.33
N PHE A 416 -23.00 6.51 5.35
CA PHE A 416 -22.27 6.61 6.61
C PHE A 416 -20.92 5.85 6.59
N GLY A 417 -20.42 5.46 5.41
CA GLY A 417 -19.19 4.65 5.26
C GLY A 417 -17.94 5.33 5.83
N LEU A 418 -17.94 6.65 5.88
CA LEU A 418 -16.89 7.45 6.52
C LEU A 418 -17.30 7.98 7.90
N SER A 419 -18.48 7.68 8.43
CA SER A 419 -18.91 8.22 9.72
C SER A 419 -18.18 7.58 10.90
N CYS A 420 -18.11 8.31 12.03
CA CYS A 420 -17.58 7.80 13.28
C CYS A 420 -18.24 8.46 14.49
N LEU A 421 -18.12 7.82 15.66
CA LEU A 421 -18.49 8.42 16.93
C LEU A 421 -17.38 9.37 17.41
N SER A 422 -17.79 10.53 17.92
CA SER A 422 -16.91 11.50 18.59
C SER A 422 -17.53 11.93 19.92
N PHE A 423 -16.85 11.66 21.03
CA PHE A 423 -17.34 11.93 22.38
C PHE A 423 -17.13 13.37 22.84
N GLY A 424 -16.73 14.27 21.94
CA GLY A 424 -16.70 15.71 22.18
C GLY A 424 -15.68 16.44 21.31
N PRO A 425 -15.69 17.78 21.35
CA PRO A 425 -14.77 18.62 20.57
C PRO A 425 -13.29 18.44 20.95
N HIS A 426 -13.02 17.82 22.11
CA HIS A 426 -11.67 17.48 22.56
C HIS A 426 -11.16 16.15 21.99
N GLN A 427 -12.06 15.29 21.46
CA GLN A 427 -11.63 14.07 20.80
C GLN A 427 -11.17 14.40 19.39
N ARG A 428 -9.90 14.16 19.14
CA ARG A 428 -9.24 14.53 17.90
C ARG A 428 -9.14 13.32 16.97
N LEU A 429 -9.63 13.49 15.75
CA LEU A 429 -9.60 12.45 14.73
C LEU A 429 -8.25 12.49 14.02
N LEU A 430 -7.61 11.32 13.88
CA LEU A 430 -6.28 11.18 13.29
C LEU A 430 -6.30 10.73 11.83
N HIS A 431 -7.42 10.18 11.37
CA HIS A 431 -7.55 9.62 10.03
C HIS A 431 -8.17 10.64 9.08
N MET A 432 -7.38 11.08 8.11
CA MET A 432 -7.85 11.94 7.02
C MET A 432 -8.85 11.20 6.13
N CYS A 433 -10.03 11.78 5.93
CA CYS A 433 -11.06 11.26 5.03
C CYS A 433 -11.98 12.39 4.57
N GLY A 434 -12.75 12.12 3.50
CA GLY A 434 -13.67 13.08 2.90
C GLY A 434 -13.40 13.25 1.40
N SER A 435 -14.26 14.04 0.75
CA SER A 435 -14.20 14.29 -0.69
C SER A 435 -13.83 15.73 -0.99
N LEU A 436 -12.83 15.96 -1.84
CA LEU A 436 -12.55 17.28 -2.39
C LEU A 436 -13.71 17.74 -3.32
N PRO A 437 -14.06 19.04 -3.34
CA PRO A 437 -13.51 20.14 -2.54
C PRO A 437 -14.24 20.39 -1.19
N PHE A 438 -15.06 19.45 -0.72
CA PHE A 438 -15.90 19.62 0.48
C PHE A 438 -15.15 19.48 1.79
N ILE A 439 -13.93 18.96 1.76
CA ILE A 439 -13.11 18.72 2.95
C ILE A 439 -12.68 20.04 3.59
N ALA A 440 -12.59 20.07 4.92
CA ALA A 440 -12.09 21.22 5.66
C ALA A 440 -10.56 21.30 5.63
N PRO A 441 -9.94 22.51 5.67
CA PRO A 441 -8.49 22.67 5.63
C PRO A 441 -7.78 21.90 6.75
N GLU A 442 -8.32 21.90 7.96
CA GLU A 442 -7.73 21.20 9.11
C GLU A 442 -7.69 19.67 8.98
N VAL A 443 -8.44 19.10 8.05
CA VAL A 443 -8.35 17.66 7.75
C VAL A 443 -7.11 17.39 6.88
N LEU A 444 -6.76 18.31 5.97
CA LEU A 444 -5.58 18.17 5.11
C LEU A 444 -4.26 18.52 5.81
N SER A 445 -4.31 19.35 6.85
CA SER A 445 -3.12 19.79 7.60
C SER A 445 -2.43 18.67 8.39
N LEU A 446 -3.07 17.49 8.58
CA LEU A 446 -2.48 16.35 9.27
C LEU A 446 -1.25 15.74 8.56
N GLN A 447 -0.99 16.06 7.30
CA GLN A 447 0.20 15.59 6.57
C GLN A 447 1.46 16.45 6.79
N HIS A 448 1.34 17.59 7.46
CA HIS A 448 2.36 18.64 7.34
C HIS A 448 3.62 18.45 8.20
N ASP A 449 3.65 17.50 9.15
CA ASP A 449 4.90 17.19 9.86
C ASP A 449 4.86 15.82 10.54
N TRP A 450 5.70 14.87 10.09
CA TRP A 450 5.89 13.59 10.80
C TRP A 450 6.69 13.75 12.09
N GLN A 451 7.22 14.96 12.36
CA GLN A 451 8.01 15.29 13.55
C GLN A 451 7.24 16.10 14.61
N VAL A 452 6.03 16.57 14.30
CA VAL A 452 5.18 17.30 15.25
C VAL A 452 3.93 16.48 15.50
N ASP A 453 3.62 16.27 16.78
CA ASP A 453 2.40 15.59 17.23
C ASP A 453 1.18 16.42 16.79
N VAL A 454 0.76 16.26 15.54
CA VAL A 454 -0.42 16.90 14.96
C VAL A 454 -1.62 16.27 15.66
N GLY A 455 -2.09 16.95 16.71
CA GLY A 455 -3.12 16.47 17.63
C GLY A 455 -4.52 16.33 17.02
N GLY A 456 -4.65 15.80 15.79
CA GLY A 456 -5.88 15.49 15.05
C GLY A 456 -6.76 16.69 14.72
N TYR A 457 -7.97 16.42 14.21
CA TYR A 457 -8.97 17.45 13.88
C TYR A 457 -10.31 17.22 14.60
N ASP A 458 -11.12 18.28 14.70
CA ASP A 458 -12.51 18.20 15.18
C ASP A 458 -13.46 17.76 14.06
N GLY A 459 -14.03 16.56 14.20
CA GLY A 459 -14.96 16.02 13.21
C GLY A 459 -16.27 16.81 13.05
N PHE A 460 -16.76 17.43 14.13
CA PHE A 460 -18.00 18.22 14.08
C PHE A 460 -17.76 19.53 13.34
N ALA A 461 -16.66 20.22 13.63
CA ALA A 461 -16.29 21.45 12.93
C ALA A 461 -16.03 21.18 11.43
N ALA A 462 -15.38 20.06 11.10
CA ALA A 462 -15.14 19.65 9.72
C ALA A 462 -16.45 19.39 8.95
N ASP A 463 -17.43 18.73 9.57
CA ASP A 463 -18.76 18.55 8.97
C ASP A 463 -19.46 19.89 8.71
N VAL A 464 -19.36 20.85 9.64
CA VAL A 464 -19.95 22.18 9.47
C VAL A 464 -19.32 22.91 8.27
N TRP A 465 -18.00 22.79 8.09
CA TRP A 465 -17.34 23.32 6.88
C TRP A 465 -17.93 22.70 5.62
N SER A 466 -17.98 21.36 5.55
CA SER A 466 -18.54 20.66 4.40
C SER A 466 -20.00 21.05 4.12
N LEU A 467 -20.80 21.30 5.16
CA LEU A 467 -22.17 21.82 5.02
C LEU A 467 -22.18 23.20 4.34
N GLY A 468 -21.29 24.12 4.73
CA GLY A 468 -21.13 25.42 4.09
C GLY A 468 -20.77 25.32 2.61
N VAL A 469 -19.86 24.41 2.26
CA VAL A 469 -19.50 24.13 0.85
C VAL A 469 -20.74 23.70 0.05
N ASN A 470 -21.58 22.81 0.62
CA ASN A 470 -22.84 22.40 -0.02
C ASN A 470 -23.83 23.58 -0.19
N PHE A 471 -23.92 24.49 0.79
CA PHE A 471 -24.77 25.68 0.66
C PHE A 471 -24.31 26.62 -0.46
N VAL A 472 -23.00 26.82 -0.60
CA VAL A 472 -22.45 27.59 -1.72
C VAL A 472 -22.80 26.96 -3.05
N GLU A 473 -22.68 25.64 -3.19
CA GLU A 473 -23.05 24.94 -4.43
C GLU A 473 -24.55 25.04 -4.75
N LEU A 474 -25.42 25.01 -3.74
CA LEU A 474 -26.85 25.21 -3.95
C LEU A 474 -27.17 26.63 -4.45
N VAL A 475 -26.48 27.64 -3.91
CA VAL A 475 -26.74 29.06 -4.19
C VAL A 475 -26.07 29.56 -5.47
N HIS A 476 -24.90 29.04 -5.82
CA HIS A 476 -24.12 29.51 -6.98
C HIS A 476 -24.05 28.49 -8.14
N GLY A 477 -24.63 27.31 -7.92
CA GLY A 477 -24.65 26.20 -8.88
C GLY A 477 -23.60 25.15 -8.56
N MET A 478 -23.85 23.92 -9.03
CA MET A 478 -22.95 22.79 -8.88
C MET A 478 -21.56 23.12 -9.46
N TYR A 479 -20.49 22.60 -8.85
CA TYR A 479 -19.10 22.83 -9.24
C TYR A 479 -18.60 24.27 -9.07
N THR A 480 -19.30 25.10 -8.28
CA THR A 480 -18.85 26.48 -8.04
C THR A 480 -17.52 26.49 -7.29
N ILE A 481 -17.33 25.58 -6.35
CA ILE A 481 -16.16 25.57 -5.50
C ILE A 481 -14.91 25.21 -6.31
N GLU A 482 -14.99 24.18 -7.14
CA GLU A 482 -13.92 23.81 -8.06
C GLU A 482 -13.58 24.96 -9.03
N ARG A 483 -14.58 25.72 -9.48
CA ARG A 483 -14.35 26.91 -10.33
C ARG A 483 -13.65 28.03 -9.56
N LEU A 484 -14.08 28.32 -8.34
CA LEU A 484 -13.48 29.37 -7.49
C LEU A 484 -12.04 29.03 -7.09
N LEU A 485 -11.74 27.75 -6.87
CA LEU A 485 -10.40 27.26 -6.55
C LEU A 485 -9.51 27.07 -7.79
N GLY A 486 -10.05 27.19 -9.00
CA GLY A 486 -9.30 26.91 -10.24
C GLY A 486 -8.96 25.42 -10.42
N TRP A 487 -9.72 24.52 -9.80
CA TRP A 487 -9.52 23.07 -9.79
C TRP A 487 -10.25 22.34 -10.92
N ALA A 488 -10.87 23.02 -11.87
CA ALA A 488 -11.49 22.35 -13.02
C ALA A 488 -10.41 21.94 -14.05
N PRO A 489 -10.43 20.71 -14.59
CA PRO A 489 -11.41 19.63 -14.40
C PRO A 489 -11.16 18.72 -13.20
N GLN A 490 -10.01 18.82 -12.55
CA GLN A 490 -9.63 18.01 -11.38
C GLN A 490 -8.69 18.79 -10.44
N PRO A 491 -8.75 18.54 -9.12
CA PRO A 491 -7.88 19.21 -8.15
C PRO A 491 -6.39 18.94 -8.42
N PRO A 492 -5.48 19.81 -7.95
CA PRO A 492 -4.04 19.54 -7.95
C PRO A 492 -3.72 18.20 -7.28
N LEU A 493 -2.72 17.47 -7.76
CA LEU A 493 -2.30 16.22 -7.11
C LEU A 493 -1.53 16.46 -5.79
N ASP A 494 -0.92 17.63 -5.65
CA ASP A 494 -0.16 18.01 -4.45
C ASP A 494 -1.10 18.44 -3.32
N VAL A 495 -1.12 17.66 -2.24
CA VAL A 495 -1.93 17.94 -1.04
C VAL A 495 -1.55 19.28 -0.42
N LYS A 496 -0.29 19.72 -0.51
CA LYS A 496 0.12 21.03 0.01
C LYS A 496 -0.50 22.18 -0.78
N GLN A 497 -0.61 22.02 -2.10
CA GLN A 497 -1.32 22.99 -2.94
C GLN A 497 -2.82 22.97 -2.62
N GLN A 498 -3.43 21.79 -2.49
CA GLN A 498 -4.84 21.66 -2.11
C GLN A 498 -5.14 22.38 -0.79
N LEU A 499 -4.28 22.19 0.23
CA LEU A 499 -4.41 22.85 1.52
C LEU A 499 -4.32 24.38 1.38
N ARG A 500 -3.29 24.89 0.69
CA ARG A 500 -3.13 26.34 0.46
C ARG A 500 -4.36 26.96 -0.22
N ASP A 501 -4.91 26.27 -1.22
CA ASP A 501 -6.09 26.75 -1.95
C ASP A 501 -7.32 26.79 -1.04
N LEU A 502 -7.54 25.77 -0.20
CA LEU A 502 -8.62 25.73 0.78
C LEU A 502 -8.44 26.75 1.90
N GLU A 503 -7.21 27.02 2.34
CA GLU A 503 -6.90 28.07 3.32
C GLU A 503 -7.16 29.48 2.76
N CYS A 504 -6.96 29.68 1.45
CA CYS A 504 -7.28 30.93 0.75
C CYS A 504 -8.78 31.09 0.46
N PHE A 505 -9.55 30.00 0.49
CA PHE A 505 -10.96 30.00 0.07
C PHE A 505 -11.85 31.00 0.81
N PRO A 506 -11.77 31.20 2.15
CA PRO A 506 -12.58 32.21 2.83
C PRO A 506 -12.38 33.64 2.29
N SER A 507 -11.15 34.00 1.90
CA SER A 507 -10.85 35.30 1.29
C SER A 507 -11.42 35.41 -0.12
N VAL A 508 -11.32 34.34 -0.90
CA VAL A 508 -11.95 34.24 -2.23
C VAL A 508 -13.46 34.40 -2.10
N TRP A 509 -14.08 33.70 -1.14
CA TRP A 509 -15.50 33.75 -0.84
C TRP A 509 -15.98 35.17 -0.52
N GLN A 510 -15.28 35.91 0.33
CA GLN A 510 -15.62 37.31 0.65
C GLN A 510 -15.60 38.25 -0.58
N SER A 511 -14.87 37.87 -1.63
CA SER A 511 -14.79 38.63 -2.88
C SER A 511 -15.86 38.21 -3.91
N THR A 512 -16.64 37.16 -3.63
CA THR A 512 -17.70 36.70 -4.53
C THR A 512 -18.96 37.58 -4.44
N PRO A 513 -19.78 37.64 -5.51
CA PRO A 513 -21.08 38.31 -5.44
C PRO A 513 -21.93 37.76 -4.30
N LYS A 514 -22.65 38.65 -3.61
CA LYS A 514 -23.52 38.25 -2.49
C LYS A 514 -24.55 37.22 -2.95
N MET A 515 -24.83 36.27 -2.07
CA MET A 515 -25.87 35.28 -2.26
C MET A 515 -27.23 35.94 -2.54
N HIS A 516 -27.97 35.39 -3.50
CA HIS A 516 -29.35 35.79 -3.77
C HIS A 516 -30.32 35.41 -2.62
N VAL A 517 -29.83 34.65 -1.62
CA VAL A 517 -30.53 34.34 -0.36
C VAL A 517 -29.75 35.00 0.80
N PRO A 518 -30.06 36.26 1.18
CA PRO A 518 -29.29 37.01 2.19
C PRO A 518 -29.20 36.30 3.55
N ARG A 519 -30.23 35.54 3.92
CA ARG A 519 -30.26 34.74 5.15
C ARG A 519 -29.16 33.67 5.21
N LEU A 520 -28.84 33.05 4.07
CA LEU A 520 -27.78 32.03 4.00
C LEU A 520 -26.38 32.67 3.98
N GLN A 521 -26.24 33.91 3.50
CA GLN A 521 -24.95 34.61 3.45
C GLN A 521 -24.31 34.67 4.85
N THR A 522 -25.03 35.17 5.85
CA THR A 522 -24.52 35.32 7.23
C THR A 522 -24.11 33.98 7.85
N ILE A 523 -24.86 32.92 7.54
CA ILE A 523 -24.56 31.57 8.00
C ILE A 523 -23.26 31.08 7.37
N VAL A 524 -23.13 31.18 6.04
CA VAL A 524 -21.96 30.71 5.30
C VAL A 524 -20.70 31.50 5.70
N ASP A 525 -20.82 32.82 5.90
CA ASP A 525 -19.72 33.65 6.41
C ASP A 525 -19.23 33.20 7.79
N SER A 526 -20.14 32.69 8.63
CA SER A 526 -19.81 32.15 9.96
C SER A 526 -19.27 30.71 9.91
N ILE A 527 -19.48 29.99 8.80
CA ILE A 527 -18.95 28.64 8.57
C ILE A 527 -17.50 28.70 8.05
N PHE A 528 -17.19 29.62 7.13
CA PHE A 528 -15.86 29.71 6.52
C PHE A 528 -14.85 30.46 7.40
N VAL A 529 -14.66 29.91 8.61
CA VAL A 529 -13.61 30.30 9.56
C VAL A 529 -12.56 29.19 9.59
N LEU A 530 -11.29 29.53 9.33
CA LEU A 530 -10.20 28.56 9.27
C LEU A 530 -9.93 27.88 10.61
N GLN A 531 -10.02 28.63 11.71
CA GLN A 531 -9.83 28.12 13.06
C GLN A 531 -11.08 27.33 13.50
N PRO A 532 -11.01 25.98 13.63
CA PRO A 532 -12.21 25.16 13.86
C PRO A 532 -12.91 25.47 15.19
N ASP A 533 -12.17 25.90 16.21
CA ASP A 533 -12.67 26.31 17.53
C ASP A 533 -13.47 27.61 17.50
N ARG A 534 -13.27 28.44 16.47
CA ARG A 534 -14.00 29.71 16.26
C ARG A 534 -15.12 29.58 15.23
N ARG A 535 -15.20 28.44 14.54
CA ARG A 535 -16.24 28.16 13.55
C ARG A 535 -17.57 28.00 14.26
N CYS A 536 -18.66 28.50 13.67
CA CYS A 536 -19.98 28.29 14.25
C CYS A 536 -20.31 26.80 14.37
N THR A 537 -21.15 26.44 15.35
CA THR A 537 -21.59 25.06 15.54
C THR A 537 -22.90 24.80 14.80
N ILE A 538 -23.24 23.52 14.61
CA ILE A 538 -24.49 23.16 13.95
C ILE A 538 -25.72 23.63 14.75
N GLU A 539 -25.64 23.68 16.08
CA GLU A 539 -26.70 24.19 16.95
C GLU A 539 -26.94 25.68 16.70
N TRP A 540 -25.86 26.46 16.52
CA TRP A 540 -25.96 27.87 16.18
C TRP A 540 -26.60 28.07 14.80
N ILE A 541 -26.21 27.26 13.81
CA ILE A 541 -26.76 27.33 12.45
C ILE A 541 -28.27 27.09 12.46
N VAL A 542 -28.72 26.03 13.14
CA VAL A 542 -30.15 25.66 13.23
C VAL A 542 -30.95 26.67 14.06
N GLY A 543 -30.34 27.28 15.08
CA GLY A 543 -30.97 28.32 15.90
C GLY A 543 -30.95 29.73 15.29
N SER A 544 -30.25 29.94 14.18
CA SER A 544 -30.19 31.24 13.51
C SER A 544 -31.50 31.57 12.78
N ASP A 545 -31.92 32.83 12.79
CA ASP A 545 -33.12 33.30 12.04
C ASP A 545 -33.06 32.97 10.54
N GLY A 546 -31.86 32.69 10.02
CA GLY A 546 -31.63 32.30 8.64
C GLY A 546 -32.01 30.86 8.30
N LEU A 547 -32.10 29.94 9.27
CA LEU A 547 -32.50 28.54 9.05
C LEU A 547 -33.42 28.00 10.15
N CYS A 548 -33.98 28.88 10.99
CA CYS A 548 -34.84 28.53 12.11
C CYS A 548 -35.89 27.48 11.69
N ILE A 549 -35.90 26.38 12.44
CA ILE A 549 -36.83 25.27 12.23
C ILE A 549 -38.08 25.59 13.05
N ASP A 550 -39.09 26.16 12.40
CA ASP A 550 -40.40 26.37 13.05
C ASP A 550 -41.03 25.01 13.39
N GLY A 551 -41.22 24.76 14.69
CA GLY A 551 -41.88 23.55 15.21
C GLY A 551 -41.04 22.85 16.29
N ALA A 552 -41.56 22.86 17.53
CA ALA A 552 -40.93 22.29 18.72
C ALA A 552 -40.64 20.77 18.66
N ASP A 553 -41.06 20.08 17.60
CA ASP A 553 -41.01 18.63 17.48
C ASP A 553 -39.88 18.10 16.56
N GLN A 554 -39.18 18.94 15.80
CA GLN A 554 -38.17 18.49 14.81
C GLN A 554 -36.72 18.84 15.17
N CYS A 555 -36.48 19.67 16.18
CA CYS A 555 -35.14 20.00 16.64
C CYS A 555 -34.92 19.45 18.06
N PRO A 556 -34.02 18.47 18.29
CA PRO A 556 -33.77 17.91 19.63
C PRO A 556 -33.25 18.97 20.61
N PHE A 557 -32.68 20.08 20.12
CA PHE A 557 -32.12 21.15 20.94
C PHE A 557 -33.17 22.15 21.49
N HIS A 558 -34.39 22.19 20.95
CA HIS A 558 -35.43 23.08 21.45
C HIS A 558 -36.00 22.66 22.82
N ARG A 559 -35.81 21.41 23.24
CA ARG A 559 -36.26 20.93 24.57
C ARG A 559 -35.32 21.31 25.71
N CYS A 560 -34.09 21.77 25.44
CA CYS A 560 -33.12 22.12 26.48
C CYS A 560 -33.17 23.59 26.92
N SER A 561 -33.80 24.49 26.17
CA SER A 561 -33.87 25.92 26.50
C SER A 561 -34.90 26.29 27.58
N SER A 562 -35.68 25.32 28.08
CA SER A 562 -36.65 25.54 29.18
C SER A 562 -36.09 25.24 30.57
N VAL A 563 -34.83 24.79 30.70
CA VAL A 563 -34.17 24.65 32.01
C VAL A 563 -33.30 25.88 32.24
N SER A 564 -33.87 26.85 32.95
CA SER A 564 -33.14 27.97 33.54
C SER A 564 -31.90 27.48 34.29
N PRO A 565 -30.72 28.10 34.12
CA PRO A 565 -29.60 27.90 35.02
C PRO A 565 -29.88 28.67 36.32
N ARG A 566 -30.73 28.12 37.17
CA ARG A 566 -30.65 28.41 38.60
C ARG A 566 -29.69 27.40 39.19
N GLY A 567 -28.47 27.87 39.42
CA GLY A 567 -27.48 27.11 40.15
C GLY A 567 -27.98 26.78 41.55
N GLU A 568 -27.49 25.66 42.07
CA GLU A 568 -27.12 25.51 43.47
C GLU A 568 -26.23 24.27 43.62
N ARG A 569 -24.98 24.53 43.99
CA ARG A 569 -23.95 23.74 44.70
C ARG A 569 -23.63 22.32 44.26
#